data_AF-A0A1S3NPE7-F1
#
_entry.id   AF-A0A1S3NPE7-F1
#
_cell.length_a   1.000
_cell.length_b   1.000
_cell.length_c   1.000
_cell.angle_alpha   90.00
_cell.angle_beta   90.00
_cell.angle_gamma   90.00
#
_symmetry.space_group_name_H-M   'P 1'
#
loop_
_entity.id
_entity.type
_entity.pdbx_description
1 polymer ?
#
loop_
_entity_poly.entity_id
_entity_poly.type
_entity_poly.pdbx_seq_one_letter_code
_entity_poly.pdbx_strand_id
1 'polypeptide(L)'
;FHLSGTVTDPATSSQPEIICSVSVSFDRCKITAVTCSCGNKDIFYCAHVVALALYRVRKPDQVKLHLPISETLFQMSRDQLQKFVQYLISVHHTEVLPTAQKLADEILSTNSEINQVHGAPDPTAGASVDDENCWHLDEEQVQEQVKLFLSQGGYHGSGKQLNLLFSKVREMLRMRDSNGARMLTLITEQFMADPRLALWRQQGTTMTDKYRQLWDELGALWMCIVLNPHCKTEQKCWWLKQLRRWNSVDVCPWEDGNHGNDLPNLTHSLPQGAHGNQELRPHRTVFTRAIEACDLHWQDRHLQHIIASDLYANYCYHDNQDGSLFDTRGWPMWHEHVPTACARVDALRSHGYP
;
A
#
# COMPACT_ATOMS: atom_id res chain seq x y z
N PHE A 1 -12.48 -15.14 7.59
CA PHE A 1 -12.39 -15.60 8.99
C PHE A 1 -12.35 -14.39 9.91
N HIS A 2 -13.07 -14.40 11.02
CA HIS A 2 -13.12 -13.28 11.95
C HIS A 2 -12.71 -13.75 13.35
N LEU A 3 -11.79 -13.02 14.00
CA LEU A 3 -11.27 -13.30 15.32
C LEU A 3 -11.61 -12.13 16.25
N SER A 4 -12.34 -12.40 17.32
CA SER A 4 -12.60 -11.41 18.35
C SER A 4 -12.11 -11.91 19.71
N GLY A 5 -11.71 -10.98 20.58
CA GLY A 5 -11.26 -11.30 21.93
C GLY A 5 -11.06 -10.05 22.77
N THR A 6 -10.83 -10.26 24.07
CA THR A 6 -10.42 -9.22 25.00
C THR A 6 -8.96 -9.43 25.37
N VAL A 7 -8.19 -8.34 25.36
CA VAL A 7 -6.79 -8.32 25.76
C VAL A 7 -6.64 -7.39 26.94
N THR A 8 -5.98 -7.86 27.99
CA THR A 8 -5.83 -7.13 29.24
C THR A 8 -4.39 -6.67 29.42
N ASP A 9 -4.20 -5.36 29.58
CA ASP A 9 -2.93 -4.81 30.04
C ASP A 9 -2.88 -4.91 31.58
N PRO A 10 -1.88 -5.60 32.15
CA PRO A 10 -1.78 -5.78 33.58
C PRO A 10 -1.60 -4.43 34.27
N ALA A 11 -2.26 -4.26 35.43
CA ALA A 11 -2.10 -3.08 36.26
C ALA A 11 -0.62 -2.88 36.64
N THR A 12 -0.15 -1.64 36.54
CA THR A 12 1.17 -1.24 37.04
C THR A 12 0.98 -0.33 38.26
N SER A 13 2.05 -0.03 38.99
CA SER A 13 1.98 0.85 40.17
C SER A 13 1.43 2.24 39.86
N SER A 14 1.40 2.65 38.59
CA SER A 14 0.96 3.97 38.12
C SER A 14 -0.30 3.96 37.25
N GLN A 15 -0.77 2.80 36.77
CA GLN A 15 -1.92 2.72 35.86
C GLN A 15 -2.84 1.54 36.20
N PRO A 16 -4.18 1.75 36.17
CA PRO A 16 -5.15 0.68 36.38
C PRO A 16 -5.09 -0.36 35.25
N GLU A 17 -5.66 -1.54 35.50
CA GLU A 17 -5.87 -2.56 34.48
C GLU A 17 -6.74 -2.02 33.35
N ILE A 18 -6.29 -2.21 32.10
CA ILE A 18 -7.04 -1.78 30.91
C ILE A 18 -7.46 -3.02 30.13
N ILE A 19 -8.75 -3.15 29.89
CA ILE A 19 -9.32 -4.24 29.08
C ILE A 19 -9.69 -3.67 27.72
N CYS A 20 -9.04 -4.19 26.68
CA CYS A 20 -9.25 -3.80 25.30
C CYS A 20 -10.05 -4.88 24.56
N SER A 21 -11.18 -4.51 23.95
CA SER A 21 -11.84 -5.37 22.96
C SER A 21 -11.11 -5.25 21.63
N VAL A 22 -10.84 -6.38 21.00
CA VAL A 22 -10.08 -6.47 19.76
C VAL A 22 -10.83 -7.36 18.78
N SER A 23 -10.95 -6.90 17.54
CA SER A 23 -11.51 -7.64 16.42
C SER A 23 -10.55 -7.62 15.25
N VAL A 24 -10.33 -8.78 14.62
CA VAL A 24 -9.41 -8.94 13.49
C VAL A 24 -10.08 -9.80 12.42
N SER A 25 -10.22 -9.23 11.23
CA SER A 25 -10.67 -9.95 10.05
C SER A 25 -9.47 -10.48 9.28
N PHE A 26 -9.58 -11.73 8.87
CA PHE A 26 -8.59 -12.41 8.04
C PHE A 26 -9.22 -12.90 6.74
N ASP A 27 -8.47 -12.72 5.66
CA ASP A 27 -8.73 -13.34 4.38
C ASP A 27 -7.42 -13.88 3.80
N ARG A 28 -7.43 -15.11 3.26
CA ARG A 28 -6.27 -15.75 2.59
C ARG A 28 -4.93 -15.49 3.33
N CYS A 29 -4.92 -15.75 4.64
CA CYS A 29 -3.80 -15.58 5.57
C CYS A 29 -3.31 -14.13 5.81
N LYS A 30 -4.04 -13.12 5.35
CA LYS A 30 -3.78 -11.69 5.57
C LYS A 30 -4.78 -11.09 6.55
N ILE A 31 -4.34 -10.09 7.31
CA ILE A 31 -5.24 -9.26 8.12
C ILE A 31 -5.81 -8.17 7.21
N THR A 32 -7.14 -8.16 7.05
CA THR A 32 -7.85 -7.24 6.13
C THR A 32 -8.57 -6.12 6.86
N ALA A 33 -8.95 -6.33 8.12
CA ALA A 33 -9.53 -5.30 8.97
C ALA A 33 -9.17 -5.54 10.43
N VAL A 34 -9.04 -4.44 11.19
CA VAL A 34 -8.75 -4.46 12.62
C VAL A 34 -9.58 -3.40 13.31
N THR A 35 -10.12 -3.73 14.48
CA THR A 35 -10.68 -2.76 15.41
C THR A 35 -10.16 -3.05 16.82
N CYS A 36 -9.78 -2.02 17.55
CA CYS A 36 -9.33 -2.14 18.93
C CYS A 36 -9.80 -0.95 19.76
N SER A 37 -10.33 -1.21 20.96
CA SER A 37 -10.81 -0.16 21.86
C SER A 37 -9.70 0.59 22.63
N CYS A 38 -8.42 0.30 22.37
CA CYS A 38 -7.28 0.96 23.03
C CYS A 38 -7.07 2.42 22.60
N GLY A 39 -7.73 2.87 21.53
CA GLY A 39 -7.59 4.22 20.99
C GLY A 39 -6.23 4.50 20.32
N ASN A 40 -5.41 3.48 20.06
CA ASN A 40 -4.15 3.65 19.35
C ASN A 40 -4.39 4.17 17.92
N LYS A 41 -3.72 5.27 17.56
CA LYS A 41 -3.81 5.92 16.25
C LYS A 41 -2.54 5.77 15.40
N ASP A 42 -1.75 4.73 15.64
CA ASP A 42 -0.56 4.42 14.86
C ASP A 42 -0.92 3.60 13.60
N ILE A 43 -0.18 3.83 12.51
CA ILE A 43 -0.27 3.08 11.24
C ILE A 43 0.08 1.60 11.46
N PHE A 44 0.83 1.28 12.51
CA PHE A 44 1.16 -0.08 12.91
C PHE A 44 0.12 -0.67 13.86
N TYR A 45 -0.08 -1.98 13.76
CA TYR A 45 -0.96 -2.70 14.67
C TYR A 45 -0.53 -2.47 16.12
N CYS A 46 -1.49 -2.13 16.99
CA CYS A 46 -1.22 -1.99 18.41
C CYS A 46 -0.83 -3.35 19.03
N ALA A 47 -0.23 -3.29 20.22
CA ALA A 47 0.18 -4.48 20.96
C ALA A 47 -0.98 -5.45 21.22
N HIS A 48 -2.21 -4.97 21.42
CA HIS A 48 -3.39 -5.81 21.65
C HIS A 48 -3.76 -6.65 20.43
N VAL A 49 -3.70 -6.06 19.23
CA VAL A 49 -3.96 -6.75 17.96
C VAL A 49 -2.89 -7.81 17.71
N VAL A 50 -1.62 -7.46 17.93
CA VAL A 50 -0.50 -8.40 17.83
C VAL A 50 -0.66 -9.53 18.85
N ALA A 51 -1.03 -9.22 20.09
CA ALA A 51 -1.24 -10.21 21.15
C ALA A 51 -2.36 -11.20 20.79
N LEU A 52 -3.50 -10.72 20.30
CA LEU A 52 -4.62 -11.57 19.89
C LEU A 52 -4.24 -12.47 18.70
N ALA A 53 -3.53 -11.91 17.71
CA ALA A 53 -3.02 -12.69 16.57
C ALA A 53 -2.02 -13.78 17.01
N LEU A 54 -1.07 -13.43 17.88
CA LEU A 54 -0.10 -14.39 18.43
C LEU A 54 -0.75 -15.45 19.32
N TYR A 55 -1.80 -15.09 20.08
CA TYR A 55 -2.55 -16.03 20.90
C TYR A 55 -3.18 -17.12 20.02
N ARG A 56 -3.84 -16.73 18.93
CA ARG A 56 -4.41 -17.68 17.96
C ARG A 56 -3.33 -18.61 17.37
N VAL A 57 -2.17 -18.08 17.00
CA VAL A 57 -1.07 -18.88 16.43
C VAL A 57 -0.52 -19.88 17.45
N ARG A 58 -0.37 -19.48 18.71
CA ARG A 58 0.21 -20.32 19.76
C ARG A 58 -0.76 -21.30 20.39
N LYS A 59 -2.06 -20.97 20.43
CA LYS A 59 -3.11 -21.77 21.05
C LYS A 59 -4.29 -21.99 20.11
N PRO A 60 -4.07 -22.63 18.93
CA PRO A 60 -5.11 -22.78 17.91
C PRO A 60 -6.33 -23.53 18.44
N ASP A 61 -6.13 -24.56 19.27
CA ASP A 61 -7.22 -25.41 19.80
C ASP A 61 -8.10 -24.70 20.83
N GLN A 62 -7.64 -23.56 21.38
CA GLN A 62 -8.41 -22.75 22.33
C GLN A 62 -9.26 -21.69 21.64
N VAL A 63 -9.04 -21.45 20.34
CA VAL A 63 -9.82 -20.50 19.56
C VAL A 63 -10.98 -21.24 18.91
N LYS A 64 -12.19 -21.05 19.44
CA LYS A 64 -13.39 -21.65 18.89
C LYS A 64 -13.71 -21.05 17.52
N LEU A 65 -13.73 -21.90 16.50
CA LEU A 65 -14.15 -21.53 15.16
C LEU A 65 -15.67 -21.63 15.07
N HIS A 66 -16.29 -20.57 14.56
CA HIS A 66 -17.71 -20.53 14.27
C HIS A 66 -17.90 -20.43 12.76
N LEU A 67 -18.99 -21.00 12.26
CA LEU A 67 -19.49 -20.72 10.92
C LEU A 67 -19.84 -19.21 10.83
N PRO A 68 -19.91 -18.64 9.62
CA PRO A 68 -20.44 -17.30 9.44
C PRO A 68 -21.77 -17.13 10.19
N ILE A 69 -22.00 -15.95 10.75
CA ILE A 69 -23.16 -15.67 11.58
C ILE A 69 -24.44 -15.89 10.79
N SER A 70 -24.46 -15.64 9.48
CA SER A 70 -25.61 -15.93 8.60
C SER A 70 -26.03 -17.39 8.64
N GLU A 71 -25.08 -18.32 8.66
CA GLU A 71 -25.34 -19.76 8.76
C GLU A 71 -25.94 -20.11 10.13
N THR A 72 -25.44 -19.47 11.19
CA THR A 72 -26.00 -19.63 12.54
C THR A 72 -27.42 -19.08 12.64
N LEU A 73 -27.68 -17.91 12.03
CA LEU A 73 -29.01 -17.28 12.00
C LEU A 73 -30.00 -18.11 11.17
N PHE A 74 -29.54 -18.71 10.06
CA PHE A 74 -30.37 -19.58 9.21
C PHE A 74 -30.86 -20.83 9.94
N GLN A 75 -30.06 -21.35 10.89
CA GLN A 75 -30.41 -22.52 11.70
C GLN A 75 -31.35 -22.19 12.87
N MET A 76 -31.56 -20.92 13.20
CA MET A 76 -32.44 -20.51 14.31
C MET A 76 -33.91 -20.55 13.93
N SER A 77 -34.76 -21.06 14.83
CA SER A 77 -36.21 -20.92 14.69
C SER A 77 -36.65 -19.46 14.88
N ARG A 78 -37.88 -19.12 14.46
CA ARG A 78 -38.45 -17.77 14.64
C ARG A 78 -38.35 -17.28 16.08
N ASP A 79 -38.68 -18.13 17.05
CA ASP A 79 -38.66 -17.76 18.47
C ASP A 79 -37.23 -17.63 19.01
N GLN A 80 -36.27 -18.40 18.49
CA GLN A 80 -34.84 -18.24 18.82
C GLN A 80 -34.26 -16.96 18.22
N LEU A 81 -34.59 -16.65 16.97
CA LEU A 81 -34.17 -15.43 16.29
C LEU A 81 -34.74 -14.18 16.99
N GLN A 82 -36.01 -14.20 17.38
CA GLN A 82 -36.63 -13.13 18.16
C GLN A 82 -35.91 -12.91 19.50
N LYS A 83 -35.63 -13.99 20.24
CA LYS A 83 -34.85 -13.92 21.48
C LYS A 83 -33.45 -13.35 21.20
N PHE A 84 -32.75 -13.85 20.19
CA PHE A 84 -31.41 -13.38 19.83
C PHE A 84 -31.37 -11.86 19.61
N VAL A 85 -32.29 -11.32 18.81
CA VAL A 85 -32.38 -9.88 18.55
C VAL A 85 -32.73 -9.09 19.83
N GLN A 86 -33.66 -9.58 20.65
CA GLN A 86 -34.02 -8.94 21.92
C GLN A 86 -32.83 -8.85 22.88
N TYR A 87 -32.06 -9.93 23.01
CA TYR A 87 -30.86 -9.95 23.85
C TYR A 87 -29.76 -9.05 23.27
N LEU A 88 -29.54 -9.06 21.95
CA LEU A 88 -28.56 -8.17 21.31
C LEU A 88 -28.88 -6.69 21.55
N ILE A 89 -30.14 -6.29 21.37
CA ILE A 89 -30.61 -4.94 21.67
C ILE A 89 -30.43 -4.66 23.16
N SER A 90 -30.78 -5.58 24.06
CA SER A 90 -30.63 -5.34 25.50
C SER A 90 -29.18 -5.04 25.90
N VAL A 91 -28.20 -5.75 25.32
CA VAL A 91 -26.78 -5.60 25.63
C VAL A 91 -26.20 -4.32 25.03
N HIS A 92 -26.58 -3.97 23.80
CA HIS A 92 -25.98 -2.84 23.06
C HIS A 92 -26.96 -1.69 22.81
N HIS A 93 -28.03 -1.56 23.59
CA HIS A 93 -29.15 -0.63 23.31
C HIS A 93 -28.73 0.81 23.08
N THR A 94 -27.64 1.27 23.69
CA THR A 94 -27.10 2.63 23.50
C THR A 94 -26.55 2.85 22.09
N GLU A 95 -26.00 1.81 21.46
CA GLU A 95 -25.32 1.89 20.16
C GLU A 95 -26.22 1.43 19.00
N VAL A 96 -27.07 0.43 19.22
CA VAL A 96 -27.80 -0.23 18.13
C VAL A 96 -29.26 0.19 18.00
N LEU A 97 -29.88 0.76 19.04
CA LEU A 97 -31.33 0.99 19.07
C LEU A 97 -31.83 1.93 17.94
N PRO A 98 -31.19 3.08 17.65
CA PRO A 98 -31.64 3.95 16.56
C PRO A 98 -31.58 3.23 15.20
N THR A 99 -30.51 2.48 14.95
CA THR A 99 -30.32 1.69 13.73
C THR A 99 -31.34 0.57 13.64
N ALA A 100 -31.60 -0.14 14.74
CA ALA A 100 -32.59 -1.21 14.81
C ALA A 100 -34.01 -0.72 14.54
N GLN A 101 -34.38 0.46 15.07
CA GLN A 101 -35.68 1.10 14.81
C GLN A 101 -35.82 1.46 13.33
N LYS A 102 -34.81 2.12 12.75
CA LYS A 102 -34.79 2.46 11.32
C LYS A 102 -34.96 1.21 10.44
N LEU A 103 -34.21 0.14 10.72
CA LEU A 103 -34.32 -1.12 9.98
C LEU A 103 -35.69 -1.79 10.15
N ALA A 104 -36.27 -1.74 11.35
CA ALA A 104 -37.61 -2.27 11.60
C ALA A 104 -38.68 -1.53 10.79
N ASP A 105 -38.61 -0.20 10.75
CA ASP A 105 -39.53 0.64 9.97
C ASP A 105 -39.40 0.36 8.46
N GLU A 106 -38.16 0.20 7.96
CA GLU A 106 -37.92 -0.14 6.56
C GLU A 106 -38.47 -1.54 6.20
N ILE A 107 -38.25 -2.55 7.04
CA ILE A 107 -38.75 -3.92 6.80
C ILE A 107 -40.29 -3.96 6.83
N LEU A 108 -40.92 -3.21 7.74
CA LEU A 108 -42.39 -3.13 7.83
C LEU A 108 -43.02 -2.34 6.68
N SER A 109 -42.22 -1.55 5.94
CA SER A 109 -42.67 -0.80 4.77
C SER A 109 -42.70 -1.67 3.50
N THR A 110 -43.84 -1.72 2.82
CA THR A 110 -44.09 -2.65 1.70
C THR A 110 -43.21 -2.42 0.46
N ASN A 111 -42.70 -1.20 0.25
CA ASN A 111 -41.95 -0.81 -0.95
C ASN A 111 -40.47 -0.47 -0.68
N SER A 112 -39.93 -0.86 0.47
CA SER A 112 -38.54 -0.59 0.80
C SER A 112 -37.57 -1.46 0.00
N GLU A 113 -36.37 -0.94 -0.27
CA GLU A 113 -35.32 -1.67 -0.98
C GLU A 113 -34.85 -2.90 -0.20
N ILE A 114 -34.87 -2.85 1.14
CA ILE A 114 -34.49 -3.97 2.01
C ILE A 114 -35.36 -5.22 1.78
N ASN A 115 -36.62 -5.04 1.38
CA ASN A 115 -37.54 -6.13 1.07
C ASN A 115 -37.36 -6.69 -0.36
N GLN A 116 -36.57 -6.04 -1.22
CA GLN A 116 -36.27 -6.49 -2.58
C GLN A 116 -35.06 -7.44 -2.62
N VAL A 117 -34.29 -7.50 -1.53
CA VAL A 117 -33.10 -8.36 -1.41
C VAL A 117 -33.36 -9.47 -0.39
N HIS A 118 -32.68 -10.61 -0.57
CA HIS A 118 -32.82 -11.75 0.34
C HIS A 118 -32.19 -11.52 1.73
N GLY A 119 -31.25 -10.59 1.84
CA GLY A 119 -30.58 -10.27 3.09
C GLY A 119 -29.37 -9.35 2.89
N ALA A 120 -28.87 -8.80 3.99
CA ALA A 120 -27.64 -8.03 4.01
C ALA A 120 -26.40 -8.94 3.87
N PRO A 121 -25.28 -8.43 3.33
CA PRO A 121 -24.02 -9.19 3.29
C PRO A 121 -23.55 -9.54 4.71
N ASP A 122 -23.12 -10.79 4.90
CA ASP A 122 -22.64 -11.26 6.19
C ASP A 122 -21.21 -10.74 6.47
N PRO A 123 -21.00 -9.93 7.52
CA PRO A 123 -19.68 -9.38 7.84
C PRO A 123 -18.65 -10.44 8.29
N THR A 124 -19.09 -11.65 8.62
CA THR A 124 -18.27 -12.77 9.08
C THR A 124 -18.02 -13.84 8.00
N ALA A 125 -18.70 -13.75 6.85
CA ALA A 125 -18.56 -14.70 5.73
C ALA A 125 -17.21 -14.59 5.01
N GLY A 126 -16.45 -13.52 5.25
CA GLY A 126 -15.19 -13.27 4.55
C GLY A 126 -15.41 -12.83 3.10
N ALA A 127 -14.30 -12.53 2.41
CA ALA A 127 -14.33 -12.07 1.03
C ALA A 127 -14.53 -13.23 0.04
N SER A 128 -15.04 -12.92 -1.15
CA SER A 128 -15.17 -13.88 -2.26
C SER A 128 -13.79 -14.25 -2.82
N VAL A 129 -13.72 -15.34 -3.61
CA VAL A 129 -12.46 -15.75 -4.28
C VAL A 129 -12.00 -14.69 -5.29
N ASP A 130 -12.95 -13.99 -5.92
CA ASP A 130 -12.69 -12.96 -6.94
C ASP A 130 -12.42 -11.58 -6.34
N ASP A 131 -12.69 -11.38 -5.05
CA ASP A 131 -12.44 -10.11 -4.36
C ASP A 131 -10.93 -9.85 -4.23
N GLU A 132 -10.53 -8.59 -4.34
CA GLU A 132 -9.13 -8.21 -4.12
C GLU A 132 -8.70 -8.46 -2.68
N ASN A 133 -7.58 -9.16 -2.53
CA ASN A 133 -7.02 -9.55 -1.24
C ASN A 133 -5.97 -8.56 -0.75
N CYS A 134 -6.42 -7.49 -0.07
CA CYS A 134 -5.54 -6.43 0.39
C CYS A 134 -5.34 -6.41 1.91
N TRP A 135 -4.15 -6.01 2.36
CA TRP A 135 -3.85 -5.80 3.78
C TRP A 135 -4.68 -4.66 4.35
N HIS A 136 -4.99 -4.70 5.65
CA HIS A 136 -5.62 -3.56 6.30
C HIS A 136 -4.81 -2.26 6.11
N LEU A 137 -5.48 -1.21 5.65
CA LEU A 137 -4.93 0.13 5.47
C LEU A 137 -5.95 1.17 5.94
N ASP A 138 -5.63 1.90 7.00
CA ASP A 138 -6.39 3.08 7.45
C ASP A 138 -5.83 4.32 6.75
N GLU A 139 -6.58 4.84 5.77
CA GLU A 139 -6.10 5.95 4.93
C GLU A 139 -5.99 7.27 5.68
N GLU A 140 -6.98 7.58 6.52
CA GLU A 140 -7.04 8.81 7.30
C GLU A 140 -5.85 8.86 8.26
N GLN A 141 -5.62 7.74 8.94
CA GLN A 141 -4.48 7.61 9.85
C GLN A 141 -3.14 7.72 9.13
N VAL A 142 -2.99 7.13 7.94
CA VAL A 142 -1.76 7.29 7.13
C VAL A 142 -1.52 8.76 6.77
N GLN A 143 -2.55 9.47 6.30
CA GLN A 143 -2.44 10.88 5.96
C GLN A 143 -2.07 11.74 7.18
N GLU A 144 -2.76 11.56 8.31
CA GLU A 144 -2.50 12.31 9.54
C GLU A 144 -1.08 12.08 10.06
N GLN A 145 -0.62 10.83 10.15
CA GLN A 145 0.70 10.50 10.68
C GLN A 145 1.83 10.98 9.75
N VAL A 146 1.70 10.85 8.43
CA VAL A 146 2.69 11.40 7.50
C VAL A 146 2.78 12.92 7.64
N LYS A 147 1.64 13.61 7.74
CA LYS A 147 1.61 15.06 7.98
C LYS A 147 2.29 15.44 9.30
N LEU A 148 2.07 14.66 10.36
CA LEU A 148 2.76 14.85 11.65
C LEU A 148 4.27 14.66 11.51
N PHE A 149 4.74 13.59 10.86
CA PHE A 149 6.18 13.34 10.66
C PHE A 149 6.86 14.43 9.82
N LEU A 150 6.16 14.97 8.82
CA LEU A 150 6.66 16.08 7.99
C LEU A 150 6.75 17.38 8.80
N SER A 151 5.74 17.71 9.60
CA SER A 151 5.68 18.96 10.37
C SER A 151 6.67 19.04 11.53
N GLN A 152 7.11 17.90 12.10
CA GLN A 152 8.08 17.83 13.21
C GLN A 152 9.52 18.23 12.82
N GLY A 153 9.77 18.72 11.61
CA GLY A 153 10.92 19.58 11.32
C GLY A 153 12.29 18.98 11.60
N GLY A 154 12.58 17.74 11.20
CA GLY A 154 13.93 17.15 11.22
C GLY A 154 14.55 16.93 12.60
N TYR A 155 13.88 17.33 13.69
CA TYR A 155 14.32 17.08 15.06
C TYR A 155 13.97 15.63 15.42
N HIS A 156 15.04 14.83 15.59
CA HIS A 156 15.09 13.47 16.11
C HIS A 156 13.91 12.51 15.78
N GLY A 157 14.01 11.80 14.65
CA GLY A 157 13.34 10.51 14.45
C GLY A 157 12.27 10.44 13.37
N SER A 158 11.68 11.57 12.95
CA SER A 158 10.58 11.57 11.97
C SER A 158 10.97 11.01 10.59
N GLY A 159 12.18 11.30 10.11
CA GLY A 159 12.70 10.71 8.88
C GLY A 159 12.83 9.19 8.95
N LYS A 160 13.14 8.63 10.12
CA LYS A 160 13.15 7.16 10.31
C LYS A 160 11.75 6.58 10.20
N GLN A 161 10.74 7.27 10.73
CA GLN A 161 9.34 6.84 10.64
C GLN A 161 8.86 6.83 9.19
N LEU A 162 9.18 7.88 8.41
CA LEU A 162 8.86 7.91 6.97
C LEU A 162 9.54 6.77 6.20
N ASN A 163 10.80 6.46 6.50
CA ASN A 163 11.49 5.30 5.91
C ASN A 163 10.85 3.96 6.29
N LEU A 164 10.29 3.83 7.49
CA LEU A 164 9.51 2.64 7.87
C LEU A 164 8.22 2.53 7.06
N LEU A 165 7.57 3.65 6.74
CA LEU A 165 6.41 3.67 5.84
C LEU A 165 6.78 3.27 4.41
N PHE A 166 7.91 3.75 3.89
CA PHE A 166 8.46 3.31 2.61
C PHE A 166 8.79 1.81 2.59
N SER A 167 9.37 1.30 3.68
CA SER A 167 9.61 -0.14 3.85
C SER A 167 8.30 -0.94 3.85
N LYS A 168 7.25 -0.42 4.50
CA LYS A 168 5.90 -1.03 4.49
C LYS A 168 5.29 -1.04 3.09
N VAL A 169 5.47 0.03 2.30
CA VAL A 169 5.08 0.06 0.88
C VAL A 169 5.82 -1.02 0.09
N ARG A 170 7.15 -1.14 0.24
CA ARG A 170 7.93 -2.19 -0.45
C ARG A 170 7.45 -3.59 -0.10
N GLU A 171 7.17 -3.85 1.17
CA GLU A 171 6.65 -5.15 1.61
C GLU A 171 5.26 -5.44 1.02
N MET A 172 4.39 -4.43 0.94
CA MET A 172 3.10 -4.56 0.24
C MET A 172 3.27 -4.88 -1.25
N LEU A 173 4.20 -4.20 -1.95
CA LEU A 173 4.50 -4.49 -3.35
C LEU A 173 5.04 -5.91 -3.52
N ARG A 174 5.93 -6.35 -2.62
CA ARG A 174 6.51 -7.70 -2.63
C ARG A 174 5.45 -8.77 -2.47
N MET A 175 4.46 -8.52 -1.61
CA MET A 175 3.31 -9.39 -1.39
C MET A 175 2.19 -9.19 -2.43
N ARG A 176 2.47 -8.42 -3.49
CA ARG A 176 1.56 -8.09 -4.60
C ARG A 176 0.23 -7.52 -4.11
N ASP A 177 0.29 -6.75 -3.04
CA ASP A 177 -0.86 -6.14 -2.40
C ASP A 177 -1.24 -4.83 -3.10
N SER A 178 -2.51 -4.67 -3.47
CA SER A 178 -2.98 -3.47 -4.17
C SER A 178 -2.87 -2.21 -3.31
N ASN A 179 -2.79 -2.34 -1.99
CA ASN A 179 -2.60 -1.21 -1.09
C ASN A 179 -1.20 -0.59 -1.13
N GLY A 180 -0.19 -1.23 -1.73
CA GLY A 180 1.15 -0.64 -1.85
C GLY A 180 1.13 0.69 -2.61
N ALA A 181 0.48 0.71 -3.79
CA ALA A 181 0.35 1.92 -4.60
C ALA A 181 -0.59 2.96 -3.96
N ARG A 182 -1.64 2.49 -3.27
CA ARG A 182 -2.60 3.34 -2.55
C ARG A 182 -1.93 4.06 -1.38
N MET A 183 -1.17 3.35 -0.56
CA MET A 183 -0.40 3.91 0.56
C MET A 183 0.64 4.92 0.06
N LEU A 184 1.37 4.64 -1.03
CA LEU A 184 2.31 5.61 -1.58
C LEU A 184 1.62 6.86 -2.13
N THR A 185 0.43 6.73 -2.70
CA THR A 185 -0.39 7.88 -3.12
C THR A 185 -0.67 8.81 -1.95
N LEU A 186 -1.15 8.27 -0.82
CA LEU A 186 -1.45 9.07 0.37
C LEU A 186 -0.19 9.76 0.92
N ILE A 187 0.94 9.04 0.98
CA ILE A 187 2.22 9.62 1.40
C ILE A 187 2.62 10.77 0.47
N THR A 188 2.53 10.55 -0.85
CA THR A 188 2.91 11.54 -1.87
C THR A 188 2.05 12.80 -1.78
N GLU A 189 0.75 12.66 -1.55
CA GLU A 189 -0.16 13.79 -1.34
C GLU A 189 0.26 14.63 -0.13
N GLN A 190 0.61 14.00 0.99
CA GLN A 190 1.07 14.73 2.18
C GLN A 190 2.42 15.42 1.96
N PHE A 191 3.34 14.78 1.22
CA PHE A 191 4.61 15.38 0.82
C PHE A 191 4.41 16.61 -0.07
N MET A 192 3.53 16.51 -1.08
CA MET A 192 3.19 17.63 -1.98
C MET A 192 2.44 18.76 -1.27
N ALA A 193 1.71 18.44 -0.18
CA ALA A 193 1.01 19.41 0.64
C ALA A 193 1.89 20.07 1.72
N ASP A 194 3.17 19.71 1.83
CA ASP A 194 4.08 20.31 2.81
C ASP A 194 4.32 21.80 2.49
N PRO A 195 3.90 22.72 3.38
CA PRO A 195 4.04 24.17 3.14
C PRO A 195 5.50 24.61 3.00
N ARG A 196 6.46 23.83 3.50
CA ARG A 196 7.91 24.13 3.38
C ARG A 196 8.38 24.11 1.92
N LEU A 197 7.75 23.33 1.04
CA LEU A 197 8.11 23.32 -0.38
C LEU A 197 7.90 24.70 -1.02
N ALA A 198 6.77 25.35 -0.72
CA ALA A 198 6.48 26.70 -1.18
C ALA A 198 7.46 27.72 -0.57
N LEU A 199 7.77 27.59 0.72
CA LEU A 199 8.73 28.48 1.40
C LEU A 199 10.14 28.39 0.80
N TRP A 200 10.65 27.17 0.58
CA TRP A 200 11.96 26.97 -0.05
C TRP A 200 12.01 27.52 -1.47
N ARG A 201 10.92 27.36 -2.24
CA ARG A 201 10.81 27.93 -3.58
C ARG A 201 10.80 29.46 -3.57
N GLN A 202 10.04 30.08 -2.66
CA GLN A 202 9.94 31.55 -2.56
C GLN A 202 11.22 32.20 -2.03
N GLN A 203 11.89 31.55 -1.06
CA GLN A 203 13.10 32.09 -0.43
C GLN A 203 14.40 31.73 -1.17
N GLY A 204 14.31 30.86 -2.19
CA GLY A 204 15.49 30.33 -2.88
C GLY A 204 16.38 29.46 -1.98
N THR A 205 15.86 29.00 -0.84
CA THR A 205 16.58 28.13 0.09
C THR A 205 16.48 26.67 -0.36
N THR A 206 17.55 25.92 -0.18
CA THR A 206 17.57 24.49 -0.53
C THR A 206 16.99 23.65 0.60
N MET A 207 16.30 22.57 0.23
CA MET A 207 15.88 21.55 1.20
C MET A 207 17.09 20.82 1.79
N THR A 208 16.93 20.23 2.96
CA THR A 208 18.00 19.43 3.59
C THR A 208 18.25 18.14 2.82
N ASP A 209 19.49 17.64 2.81
CA ASP A 209 19.86 16.38 2.14
C ASP A 209 19.02 15.19 2.62
N LYS A 210 18.70 15.14 3.92
CA LYS A 210 17.83 14.10 4.49
C LYS A 210 16.42 14.16 3.92
N TYR A 211 15.86 15.35 3.74
CA TYR A 211 14.54 15.51 3.14
C TYR A 211 14.57 15.18 1.64
N ARG A 212 15.67 15.51 0.96
CA ARG A 212 15.88 15.10 -0.43
C ARG A 212 15.90 13.59 -0.58
N GLN A 213 16.64 12.87 0.26
CA GLN A 213 16.68 11.40 0.24
C GLN A 213 15.29 10.77 0.35
N LEU A 214 14.37 11.36 1.14
CA LEU A 214 12.99 10.90 1.22
C LEU A 214 12.23 11.07 -0.10
N TRP A 215 12.46 12.18 -0.82
CA TRP A 215 11.91 12.39 -2.16
C TRP A 215 12.49 11.44 -3.20
N ASP A 216 13.79 11.17 -3.13
CA ASP A 216 14.46 10.23 -4.03
C ASP A 216 13.91 8.81 -3.82
N GLU A 217 13.73 8.39 -2.56
CA GLU A 217 13.11 7.11 -2.24
C GLU A 217 11.65 7.05 -2.68
N LEU A 218 10.88 8.12 -2.48
CA LEU A 218 9.50 8.23 -2.95
C LEU A 218 9.41 8.10 -4.49
N GLY A 219 10.32 8.76 -5.23
CA GLY A 219 10.43 8.64 -6.68
C GLY A 219 10.78 7.21 -7.12
N ALA A 220 11.72 6.55 -6.43
CA ALA A 220 12.09 5.17 -6.69
C ALA A 220 10.94 4.18 -6.43
N LEU A 221 10.11 4.42 -5.41
CA LEU A 221 8.92 3.61 -5.16
C LEU A 221 7.86 3.78 -6.25
N TRP A 222 7.67 5.00 -6.77
CA TRP A 222 6.80 5.22 -7.93
C TRP A 222 7.31 4.51 -9.18
N MET A 223 8.63 4.48 -9.40
CA MET A 223 9.24 3.66 -10.45
C MET A 223 8.87 2.17 -10.27
N CYS A 224 9.00 1.63 -9.06
CA CYS A 224 8.63 0.24 -8.77
C CYS A 224 7.15 -0.05 -9.05
N ILE A 225 6.25 0.89 -8.73
CA ILE A 225 4.81 0.73 -8.97
C ILE A 225 4.49 0.73 -10.47
N VAL A 226 4.97 1.71 -11.23
CA VAL A 226 4.64 1.83 -12.66
C VAL A 226 5.32 0.75 -13.50
N LEU A 227 6.43 0.21 -13.01
CA LEU A 227 7.14 -0.94 -13.59
C LEU A 227 6.65 -2.28 -13.03
N ASN A 228 5.53 -2.35 -12.30
CA ASN A 228 4.97 -3.63 -11.87
C ASN A 228 4.64 -4.52 -13.09
N PRO A 229 5.23 -5.73 -13.22
CA PRO A 229 4.95 -6.64 -14.35
C PRO A 229 3.50 -7.10 -14.44
N HIS A 230 2.76 -7.04 -13.33
CA HIS A 230 1.38 -7.50 -13.23
C HIS A 230 0.35 -6.37 -13.19
N CYS A 231 0.76 -5.10 -13.37
CA CYS A 231 -0.20 -4.00 -13.34
C CYS A 231 -1.15 -4.04 -14.53
N LYS A 232 -2.42 -3.70 -14.29
CA LYS A 232 -3.41 -3.51 -15.35
C LYS A 232 -3.14 -2.18 -16.06
N THR A 233 -3.36 -2.11 -17.37
CA THR A 233 -3.17 -0.88 -18.16
C THR A 233 -3.99 0.29 -17.62
N GLU A 234 -5.21 0.02 -17.13
CA GLU A 234 -6.08 1.04 -16.53
C GLU A 234 -5.47 1.67 -15.27
N GLN A 235 -4.89 0.85 -14.38
CA GLN A 235 -4.21 1.32 -13.17
C GLN A 235 -3.00 2.18 -13.54
N LYS A 236 -2.21 1.73 -14.52
CA LYS A 236 -1.04 2.45 -15.02
C LYS A 236 -1.42 3.81 -15.62
N CYS A 237 -2.50 3.86 -16.40
CA CYS A 237 -3.05 5.12 -16.92
C CYS A 237 -3.51 6.07 -15.81
N TRP A 238 -4.09 5.55 -14.72
CA TRP A 238 -4.48 6.36 -13.58
C TRP A 238 -3.25 6.92 -12.84
N TRP A 239 -2.22 6.10 -12.57
CA TRP A 239 -0.96 6.56 -11.95
C TRP A 239 -0.27 7.61 -12.81
N LEU A 240 -0.19 7.42 -14.12
CA LEU A 240 0.40 8.39 -15.04
C LEU A 240 -0.29 9.76 -14.96
N LYS A 241 -1.63 9.80 -14.83
CA LYS A 241 -2.36 11.05 -14.64
C LYS A 241 -1.99 11.74 -13.32
N GLN A 242 -1.88 10.98 -12.22
CA GLN A 242 -1.46 11.54 -10.92
C GLN A 242 -0.03 12.07 -10.95
N LEU A 243 0.91 11.28 -11.48
CA LEU A 243 2.31 11.69 -11.61
C LEU A 243 2.45 12.97 -12.45
N ARG A 244 1.74 13.07 -13.58
CA ARG A 244 1.74 14.29 -14.40
C ARG A 244 1.15 15.49 -13.65
N ARG A 245 0.08 15.28 -12.88
CA ARG A 245 -0.51 16.33 -12.04
C ARG A 245 0.49 16.83 -11.01
N TRP A 246 1.15 15.96 -10.26
CA TRP A 246 2.16 16.38 -9.28
C TRP A 246 3.38 17.02 -9.94
N ASN A 247 3.86 16.48 -11.07
CA ASN A 247 4.97 17.03 -11.83
C ASN A 247 4.71 18.45 -12.37
N SER A 248 3.44 18.80 -12.64
CA SER A 248 3.07 20.15 -13.08
C SER A 248 2.96 21.19 -11.95
N VAL A 249 3.07 20.78 -10.69
CA VAL A 249 3.01 21.71 -9.56
C VAL A 249 4.37 22.40 -9.39
N ASP A 250 4.39 23.73 -9.36
CA ASP A 250 5.62 24.54 -9.33
C ASP A 250 6.55 24.26 -8.13
N VAL A 251 5.99 23.75 -7.03
CA VAL A 251 6.74 23.40 -5.82
C VAL A 251 7.29 21.97 -5.83
N CYS A 252 7.05 21.20 -6.90
CA CYS A 252 7.55 19.83 -7.04
C CYS A 252 9.09 19.82 -7.10
N PRO A 253 9.77 19.02 -6.25
CA PRO A 253 11.23 18.97 -6.21
C PRO A 253 11.87 18.50 -7.52
N TRP A 254 13.05 19.04 -7.81
CA TRP A 254 13.85 18.70 -8.98
C TRP A 254 14.65 17.42 -8.78
N GLU A 255 14.86 16.65 -9.86
CA GLU A 255 15.58 15.36 -9.84
C GLU A 255 17.02 15.51 -9.30
N ASP A 256 17.84 16.38 -9.89
CA ASP A 256 19.25 16.57 -9.50
C ASP A 256 19.46 17.67 -8.42
N GLY A 257 18.37 18.25 -7.93
CA GLY A 257 18.39 19.42 -7.05
C GLY A 257 18.72 20.72 -7.76
N ASN A 258 18.75 21.82 -7.01
CA ASN A 258 18.99 23.15 -7.58
C ASN A 258 20.45 23.35 -8.06
N HIS A 259 21.26 22.28 -8.10
CA HIS A 259 22.64 22.33 -8.56
C HIS A 259 22.65 22.23 -10.08
N GLY A 260 22.26 23.33 -10.72
CA GLY A 260 22.52 23.50 -12.14
C GLY A 260 24.03 23.46 -12.39
N ASN A 261 24.47 22.50 -13.20
CA ASN A 261 25.65 22.51 -14.08
C ASN A 261 27.03 21.90 -13.68
N ASP A 262 27.31 21.41 -12.47
CA ASP A 262 28.72 21.06 -12.13
C ASP A 262 29.07 19.57 -11.93
N LEU A 263 28.25 18.61 -12.39
CA LEU A 263 28.64 17.19 -12.42
C LEU A 263 28.71 16.66 -13.86
N PRO A 264 29.74 15.86 -14.25
CA PRO A 264 29.74 15.21 -15.55
C PRO A 264 28.56 14.24 -15.62
N ASN A 265 27.66 14.46 -16.58
CA ASN A 265 26.48 13.62 -16.85
C ASN A 265 26.89 12.17 -17.16
N LEU A 266 27.00 11.33 -16.14
CA LEU A 266 27.12 9.87 -16.27
C LEU A 266 25.76 9.20 -16.56
N THR A 267 24.66 9.95 -16.52
CA THR A 267 23.27 9.46 -16.53
C THR A 267 22.52 9.72 -17.84
N HIS A 268 23.12 10.37 -18.84
CA HIS A 268 22.48 10.62 -20.13
C HIS A 268 23.37 10.19 -21.30
N SER A 269 23.02 9.07 -21.93
CA SER A 269 23.46 8.76 -23.30
C SER A 269 22.40 7.98 -24.07
N LEU A 270 21.35 8.68 -24.49
CA LEU A 270 20.72 8.42 -25.79
C LEU A 270 21.47 9.32 -26.80
N PRO A 271 21.83 8.82 -28.00
CA PRO A 271 22.55 9.63 -28.97
C PRO A 271 21.60 10.68 -29.55
N GLN A 272 21.53 11.85 -28.92
CA GLN A 272 21.00 13.04 -29.58
C GLN A 272 22.10 13.57 -30.49
N GLY A 273 21.80 13.57 -31.79
CA GLY A 273 22.69 14.08 -32.82
C GLY A 273 23.25 15.44 -32.41
N ALA A 274 24.57 15.56 -32.51
CA ALA A 274 25.25 16.83 -32.36
C ALA A 274 24.70 17.79 -33.42
N HIS A 275 23.84 18.73 -33.04
CA HIS A 275 23.71 20.09 -33.61
C HIS A 275 22.60 20.87 -32.88
N GLY A 276 22.98 21.96 -32.20
CA GLY A 276 22.21 23.20 -32.09
C GLY A 276 20.86 23.19 -31.35
N ASN A 277 20.89 23.45 -30.03
CA ASN A 277 20.10 24.48 -29.33
C ASN A 277 20.05 24.14 -27.84
N GLN A 278 20.74 24.93 -27.03
CA GLN A 278 20.76 24.85 -25.56
C GLN A 278 19.50 25.52 -24.95
N GLU A 279 18.40 25.57 -25.70
CA GLU A 279 17.12 26.13 -25.26
C GLU A 279 16.15 25.00 -24.95
N LEU A 280 15.60 25.02 -23.72
CA LEU A 280 14.53 24.15 -23.21
C LEU A 280 14.91 22.68 -22.98
N ARG A 281 15.86 22.41 -22.07
CA ARG A 281 15.82 21.12 -21.36
C ARG A 281 14.48 21.05 -20.59
N PRO A 282 13.66 20.00 -20.79
CA PRO A 282 12.39 19.90 -20.08
C PRO A 282 12.65 19.88 -18.56
N HIS A 283 11.81 20.58 -17.80
CA HIS A 283 11.90 20.64 -16.34
C HIS A 283 11.79 19.22 -15.75
N ARG A 284 12.90 18.67 -15.26
CA ARG A 284 12.93 17.33 -14.66
C ARG A 284 12.66 17.41 -13.16
N THR A 285 11.52 16.87 -12.74
CA THR A 285 11.20 16.65 -11.33
C THR A 285 11.52 15.22 -10.91
N VAL A 286 11.43 14.95 -9.61
CA VAL A 286 11.52 13.61 -9.00
C VAL A 286 10.56 12.58 -9.62
N PHE A 287 9.47 13.00 -10.27
CA PHE A 287 8.50 12.09 -10.92
C PHE A 287 8.80 11.81 -12.39
N THR A 288 9.74 12.53 -13.01
CA THR A 288 10.01 12.46 -14.46
C THR A 288 10.32 11.04 -14.90
N ARG A 289 11.19 10.35 -14.17
CA ARG A 289 11.55 8.96 -14.48
C ARG A 289 10.36 8.03 -14.43
N ALA A 290 9.47 8.21 -13.45
CA ALA A 290 8.28 7.37 -13.31
C ALA A 290 7.27 7.64 -14.43
N ILE A 291 7.16 8.89 -14.89
CA ILE A 291 6.36 9.25 -16.06
C ILE A 291 6.93 8.61 -17.32
N GLU A 292 8.24 8.70 -17.55
CA GLU A 292 8.93 8.07 -18.70
C GLU A 292 8.81 6.53 -18.64
N ALA A 293 8.92 5.94 -17.46
CA ALA A 293 8.76 4.51 -17.23
C ALA A 293 7.33 4.00 -17.49
N CYS A 294 6.33 4.88 -17.53
CA CYS A 294 4.99 4.47 -17.91
C CYS A 294 4.89 3.98 -19.35
N ASP A 295 5.78 4.42 -20.24
CA ASP A 295 5.81 4.00 -21.64
C ASP A 295 6.57 2.68 -21.83
N LEU A 296 7.28 2.21 -20.79
CA LEU A 296 7.99 0.94 -20.80
C LEU A 296 7.01 -0.23 -20.63
N HIS A 297 7.18 -1.26 -21.45
CA HIS A 297 6.42 -2.51 -21.34
C HIS A 297 7.33 -3.68 -21.02
N TRP A 298 6.71 -4.74 -20.49
CA TRP A 298 7.38 -6.02 -20.20
C TRP A 298 7.25 -7.03 -21.33
N GLN A 299 6.50 -6.73 -22.40
CA GLN A 299 6.21 -7.66 -23.51
C GLN A 299 7.41 -8.06 -24.37
N ASP A 300 8.57 -7.43 -24.17
CA ASP A 300 9.79 -7.80 -24.87
C ASP A 300 10.15 -9.27 -24.60
N ARG A 301 10.54 -10.02 -25.64
CA ARG A 301 10.79 -11.46 -25.54
C ARG A 301 11.90 -11.79 -24.55
N HIS A 302 12.95 -10.99 -24.51
CA HIS A 302 14.05 -11.18 -23.58
C HIS A 302 13.59 -10.93 -22.14
N LEU A 303 12.81 -9.87 -21.91
CA LEU A 303 12.23 -9.57 -20.58
C LEU A 303 11.24 -10.62 -20.11
N GLN A 304 10.38 -11.12 -20.99
CA GLN A 304 9.47 -12.22 -20.68
C GLN A 304 10.25 -13.48 -20.31
N HIS A 305 11.37 -13.75 -20.98
CA HIS A 305 12.22 -14.89 -20.69
C HIS A 305 12.92 -14.77 -19.32
N ILE A 306 13.36 -13.56 -18.94
CA ILE A 306 13.85 -13.23 -17.59
C ILE A 306 12.76 -13.48 -16.54
N ILE A 307 11.55 -12.98 -16.77
CA ILE A 307 10.44 -13.09 -15.80
C ILE A 307 9.99 -14.54 -15.61
N ALA A 308 10.02 -15.35 -16.68
CA ALA A 308 9.51 -16.72 -16.67
C ALA A 308 10.51 -17.77 -16.14
N SER A 309 11.81 -17.43 -16.05
CA SER A 309 12.85 -18.41 -15.73
C SER A 309 13.25 -18.38 -14.25
N ASP A 310 12.83 -19.41 -13.51
CA ASP A 310 13.26 -19.61 -12.10
C ASP A 310 14.74 -20.07 -11.98
N LEU A 311 15.35 -20.51 -13.09
CA LEU A 311 16.70 -21.07 -13.14
C LEU A 311 17.42 -20.64 -14.42
N TYR A 312 18.20 -19.55 -14.34
CA TYR A 312 19.10 -19.14 -15.43
C TYR A 312 20.24 -20.15 -15.70
N ALA A 313 20.46 -21.10 -14.80
CA ALA A 313 21.66 -21.94 -14.76
C ALA A 313 21.64 -23.17 -15.70
N ASN A 314 20.50 -23.55 -16.30
CA ASN A 314 20.37 -24.85 -16.98
C ASN A 314 20.29 -24.82 -18.52
N TYR A 315 20.38 -23.66 -19.17
CA TYR A 315 20.21 -23.56 -20.64
C TYR A 315 21.48 -23.35 -21.46
N CYS A 316 22.67 -23.49 -20.87
CA CYS A 316 23.94 -23.27 -21.59
C CYS A 316 24.31 -24.35 -22.63
N TYR A 317 23.39 -25.21 -23.11
CA TYR A 317 23.77 -26.25 -24.07
C TYR A 317 22.93 -26.42 -25.33
N HIS A 318 21.75 -25.80 -25.48
CA HIS A 318 20.95 -26.00 -26.70
C HIS A 318 20.05 -24.80 -27.05
N ASP A 319 20.62 -23.68 -27.49
CA ASP A 319 20.21 -23.08 -28.79
C ASP A 319 21.12 -21.90 -29.15
N ASN A 320 21.74 -21.96 -30.33
CA ASN A 320 22.82 -21.06 -30.73
C ASN A 320 22.31 -19.77 -31.41
N GLN A 321 21.08 -19.32 -31.07
CA GLN A 321 20.47 -18.10 -31.63
C GLN A 321 20.36 -16.93 -30.64
N ASP A 322 20.40 -17.17 -29.31
CA ASP A 322 20.22 -16.14 -28.27
C ASP A 322 21.53 -15.68 -27.61
N GLY A 323 22.68 -15.94 -28.23
CA GLY A 323 24.02 -15.62 -27.69
C GLY A 323 24.30 -14.14 -27.41
N SER A 324 23.41 -13.21 -27.79
CA SER A 324 23.52 -11.80 -27.41
C SER A 324 22.76 -11.44 -26.13
N LEU A 325 21.80 -12.25 -25.68
CA LEU A 325 20.88 -11.92 -24.60
C LEU A 325 21.39 -12.32 -23.21
N PHE A 326 22.37 -13.21 -23.15
CA PHE A 326 22.95 -13.71 -21.90
C PHE A 326 24.48 -13.61 -21.95
N ASP A 327 25.10 -13.36 -20.80
CA ASP A 327 26.56 -13.36 -20.69
C ASP A 327 27.10 -14.79 -20.72
N THR A 328 28.43 -14.92 -20.78
CA THR A 328 29.12 -16.23 -20.78
C THR A 328 28.86 -17.09 -19.53
N ARG A 329 28.26 -16.53 -18.48
CA ARG A 329 27.89 -17.22 -17.23
C ARG A 329 26.38 -17.51 -17.15
N GLY A 330 25.62 -17.18 -18.19
CA GLY A 330 24.16 -17.38 -18.26
C GLY A 330 23.34 -16.29 -17.59
N TRP A 331 23.92 -15.13 -17.23
CA TRP A 331 23.17 -14.01 -16.67
C TRP A 331 22.51 -13.17 -17.77
N PRO A 332 21.26 -12.73 -17.59
CA PRO A 332 20.59 -11.89 -18.58
C PRO A 332 21.30 -10.53 -18.74
N MET A 333 21.51 -10.13 -19.99
CA MET A 333 22.14 -8.86 -20.36
C MET A 333 21.10 -7.83 -20.80
N TRP A 334 21.04 -6.70 -20.08
CA TRP A 334 20.18 -5.58 -20.42
C TRP A 334 20.84 -4.68 -21.46
N HIS A 335 20.24 -4.58 -22.64
CA HIS A 335 20.75 -3.76 -23.75
C HIS A 335 20.18 -2.33 -23.76
N GLU A 336 19.27 -2.03 -22.82
CA GLU A 336 18.71 -0.69 -22.65
C GLU A 336 19.64 0.22 -21.84
N HIS A 337 19.30 1.51 -21.81
CA HIS A 337 20.01 2.51 -21.01
C HIS A 337 20.15 2.04 -19.55
N VAL A 338 21.38 2.06 -19.01
CA VAL A 338 21.72 1.43 -17.71
C VAL A 338 20.78 1.83 -16.57
N PRO A 339 20.46 3.12 -16.36
CA PRO A 339 19.48 3.49 -15.33
C PRO A 339 18.08 2.90 -15.51
N THR A 340 17.63 2.70 -16.75
CA THR A 340 16.34 2.05 -17.04
C THR A 340 16.39 0.58 -16.65
N ALA A 341 17.47 -0.11 -17.01
CA ALA A 341 17.73 -1.50 -16.61
C ALA A 341 17.79 -1.65 -15.10
N CYS A 342 18.54 -0.78 -14.41
CA CYS A 342 18.60 -0.75 -12.94
C CYS A 342 17.20 -0.60 -12.32
N ALA A 343 16.37 0.30 -12.85
CA ALA A 343 15.02 0.54 -12.34
C ALA A 343 14.09 -0.66 -12.56
N ARG A 344 14.20 -1.35 -13.69
CA ARG A 344 13.45 -2.59 -13.95
C ARG A 344 13.87 -3.73 -13.03
N VAL A 345 15.16 -3.89 -12.78
CA VAL A 345 15.68 -4.88 -11.81
C VAL A 345 15.20 -4.56 -10.40
N ASP A 346 15.25 -3.29 -9.98
CA ASP A 346 14.74 -2.87 -8.65
C ASP A 346 13.23 -3.08 -8.53
N ALA A 347 12.47 -2.81 -9.59
CA ALA A 347 11.04 -3.10 -9.64
C ALA A 347 10.77 -4.60 -9.50
N LEU A 348 11.46 -5.46 -10.26
CA LEU A 348 11.31 -6.92 -10.15
C LEU A 348 11.57 -7.41 -8.72
N ARG A 349 12.67 -6.97 -8.10
CA ARG A 349 13.00 -7.30 -6.70
C ARG A 349 11.92 -6.81 -5.73
N SER A 350 11.43 -5.59 -5.92
CA SER A 350 10.36 -5.01 -5.11
C SER A 350 9.03 -5.75 -5.27
N HIS A 351 8.82 -6.48 -6.36
CA HIS A 351 7.65 -7.35 -6.60
C HIS A 351 7.90 -8.84 -6.29
N GLY A 352 9.00 -9.14 -5.58
CA GLY A 352 9.30 -10.46 -5.04
C GLY A 352 10.00 -11.43 -5.99
N TYR A 353 10.53 -10.96 -7.11
CA TYR A 353 11.37 -11.78 -7.99
C TYR A 353 12.79 -11.93 -7.38
N PRO A 354 13.41 -13.12 -7.53
CA PRO A 354 14.68 -13.46 -6.88
C PRO A 354 15.90 -12.67 -7.36
#